data_AF-A0A956CT82-F1
#
_entry.id   AF-A0A956CT82-F1
#
_cell.length_a   1.000
_cell.length_b   1.000
_cell.length_c   1.000
_cell.angle_alpha   90.00
_cell.angle_beta   90.00
_cell.angle_gamma   90.00
#
_symmetry.space_group_name_H-M   'P 1'
#
loop_
_entity.id
_entity.type
_entity.pdbx_description
1 polymer ?
#
loop_
_entity_poly.entity_id
_entity_poly.type
_entity_poly.pdbx_seq_one_letter_code
_entity_poly.pdbx_strand_id
1 'polypeptide(L)'
;MTRNRTVSIVLVLTLGACTPPLHGVSDAGIDAIDAATADIGSSAEALIGPSGGSLELASARVDIPAGALAEETRITVTVTNRRVEAPFSGFSPVYRFEPAGLTFTAPVTVALPYTGDPETATVFWTVGEGDAFAALETRIEGRLAIAETTHFSQAFVGSACEGDCCGRGNGSLDVLLGVDNSNSMSEEQALLAEQIPRMARVFATGDIDGDGIQDVPALHSVRIGTVSSDMGTGGFVVPTCANTDLGDDGALHTAGRTDIAGCLASYPSYAELAPSAGLTDIDAFVDQVSCTAQLGIGGCGFEQQLESVAKAVTPSTAPMTFQDGTPGQADRANAGFLRTDSILAVVLLTDENDCSASDPELFDPASPVYGATDLNLRCSANPDALHATSRYVDALRASRDRPGDVVYALIGGIPADLAGADPATILADPRMAETVDPDAPSRLLPSCMSEHGLAMPPRRLVEVAQGLPGSTIQSICQDDFTPAVDAILRRVAARASGACEAP
;
A
#
# COMPACT_ATOMS: atom_id res chain seq x y z
N MET A 1 -58.85 29.98 45.57
CA MET A 1 -59.53 29.90 44.26
C MET A 1 -58.53 30.33 43.21
N THR A 2 -58.17 29.61 42.15
CA THR A 2 -58.39 28.23 41.70
C THR A 2 -57.38 28.05 40.58
N ARG A 3 -56.51 27.04 40.69
CA ARG A 3 -55.68 26.52 39.60
C ARG A 3 -56.62 25.84 38.60
N ASN A 4 -56.40 26.02 37.29
CA ASN A 4 -56.14 24.86 36.43
C ASN A 4 -55.65 25.23 35.04
N ARG A 5 -54.64 24.46 34.61
CA ARG A 5 -54.16 24.34 33.25
C ARG A 5 -55.13 23.45 32.47
N THR A 6 -55.55 23.89 31.29
CA THR A 6 -56.42 23.12 30.40
C THR A 6 -55.58 22.18 29.55
N VAL A 7 -55.91 20.88 29.62
CA VAL A 7 -55.38 19.79 28.81
C VAL A 7 -56.23 19.71 27.53
N SER A 8 -55.60 19.73 26.35
CA SER A 8 -56.27 19.45 25.09
C SER A 8 -56.21 17.97 24.76
N ILE A 9 -57.37 17.30 24.83
CA ILE A 9 -57.59 15.92 24.35
C ILE A 9 -58.17 16.04 22.93
N VAL A 10 -57.49 15.47 21.93
CA VAL A 10 -58.08 15.23 20.61
C VAL A 10 -58.38 13.74 20.47
N LEU A 11 -59.65 13.46 20.24
CA LEU A 11 -60.31 12.18 20.06
C LEU A 11 -60.09 11.69 18.63
N VAL A 12 -59.50 10.51 18.43
CA VAL A 12 -59.42 9.85 17.12
C VAL A 12 -60.46 8.72 17.08
N LEU A 13 -61.40 8.81 16.13
CA LEU A 13 -62.41 7.79 15.84
C LEU A 13 -61.76 6.56 15.19
N THR A 14 -62.03 5.37 15.75
CA THR A 14 -61.74 4.06 15.17
C THR A 14 -62.93 3.56 14.35
N LEU A 15 -62.72 3.27 13.06
CA LEU A 15 -63.63 2.50 12.22
C LEU A 15 -63.08 1.07 12.06
N GLY A 16 -63.89 0.08 12.47
CA GLY A 16 -63.56 -1.34 12.37
C GLY A 16 -63.95 -1.94 11.02
N ALA A 17 -63.11 -2.85 10.52
CA ALA A 17 -63.44 -3.80 9.49
C ALA A 17 -63.02 -5.21 9.96
N CYS A 18 -63.94 -6.17 9.85
CA CYS A 18 -63.76 -7.57 10.19
C CYS A 18 -62.77 -8.27 9.25
N THR A 19 -61.86 -9.07 9.82
CA THR A 19 -61.11 -10.11 9.09
C THR A 19 -61.21 -11.46 9.83
N PRO A 20 -61.42 -12.59 9.13
CA PRO A 20 -61.49 -13.93 9.70
C PRO A 20 -60.07 -14.51 9.96
N PRO A 21 -59.93 -15.63 10.70
CA PRO A 21 -58.70 -15.99 11.40
C PRO A 21 -57.64 -16.64 10.50
N LEU A 22 -56.39 -16.36 10.87
CA LEU A 22 -55.14 -16.90 10.35
C LEU A 22 -55.14 -18.44 10.35
N HIS A 23 -55.06 -19.04 9.17
CA HIS A 23 -54.43 -20.35 8.99
C HIS A 23 -52.98 -20.10 8.58
N GLY A 24 -52.07 -20.74 9.30
CA GLY A 24 -50.63 -20.62 9.09
C GLY A 24 -50.23 -20.97 7.66
N VAL A 25 -49.63 -20.01 6.98
CA VAL A 25 -48.76 -20.26 5.83
C VAL A 25 -47.36 -20.17 6.39
N SER A 26 -46.64 -21.28 6.33
CA SER A 26 -45.22 -21.37 6.61
C SER A 26 -44.47 -20.32 5.80
N ASP A 27 -43.54 -19.65 6.47
CA ASP A 27 -42.51 -18.80 5.88
C ASP A 27 -41.74 -19.65 4.84
N ALA A 28 -42.14 -19.57 3.57
CA ALA A 28 -41.39 -20.13 2.48
C ALA A 28 -40.27 -19.12 2.18
N GLY A 29 -39.05 -19.52 2.53
CA GLY A 29 -37.85 -18.74 2.34
C GLY A 29 -37.74 -18.18 0.93
N ILE A 30 -37.17 -16.98 0.85
CA ILE A 30 -36.55 -16.51 -0.38
C ILE A 30 -35.30 -17.40 -0.53
N ASP A 31 -35.44 -18.51 -1.25
CA ASP A 31 -34.32 -19.38 -1.58
C ASP A 31 -33.25 -18.54 -2.29
N ALA A 32 -32.11 -18.34 -1.62
CA ALA A 32 -30.89 -18.02 -2.31
C ALA A 32 -30.68 -19.15 -3.33
N ILE A 33 -30.69 -18.80 -4.62
CA ILE A 33 -30.44 -19.76 -5.69
C ILE A 33 -29.02 -20.27 -5.46
N ASP A 34 -28.88 -21.49 -4.93
CA ASP A 34 -27.56 -22.10 -4.71
C ASP A 34 -26.85 -22.20 -6.06
N ALA A 35 -25.71 -21.51 -6.19
CA ALA A 35 -24.90 -21.56 -7.40
C ALA A 35 -24.22 -22.94 -7.44
N ALA A 36 -24.59 -23.77 -8.43
CA ALA A 36 -24.11 -25.13 -8.53
C ALA A 36 -22.67 -25.16 -9.06
N THR A 37 -21.77 -25.81 -8.31
CA THR A 37 -20.42 -26.16 -8.78
C THR A 37 -20.49 -27.38 -9.70
N ALA A 38 -19.87 -27.32 -10.87
CA ALA A 38 -19.76 -28.48 -11.77
C ALA A 38 -18.80 -29.55 -11.20
N ASP A 39 -19.00 -30.80 -11.61
CA ASP A 39 -18.16 -31.93 -11.19
C ASP A 39 -16.72 -31.80 -11.72
N ILE A 40 -15.74 -32.32 -10.97
CA ILE A 40 -14.34 -32.39 -11.40
C ILE A 40 -14.23 -33.09 -12.77
N GLY A 41 -13.51 -32.46 -13.70
CA GLY A 41 -13.33 -32.91 -15.07
C GLY A 41 -14.36 -32.37 -16.05
N SER A 42 -15.41 -31.67 -15.58
CA SER A 42 -16.34 -30.97 -16.46
C SER A 42 -15.66 -29.82 -17.17
N SER A 43 -15.99 -29.61 -18.45
CA SER A 43 -15.50 -28.49 -19.25
C SER A 43 -16.58 -27.91 -20.14
N ALA A 44 -16.41 -26.64 -20.51
CA ALA A 44 -17.19 -25.96 -21.53
C ALA A 44 -16.25 -25.20 -22.46
N GLU A 45 -16.63 -25.05 -23.73
CA GLU A 45 -15.85 -24.31 -24.72
C GLU A 45 -16.74 -23.44 -25.64
N ALA A 46 -16.19 -22.32 -26.09
CA ALA A 46 -16.80 -21.42 -27.06
C ALA A 46 -15.75 -20.77 -27.96
N LEU A 47 -16.12 -20.43 -29.20
CA LEU A 47 -15.30 -19.58 -30.06
C LEU A 47 -15.74 -18.12 -29.84
N ILE A 48 -14.82 -17.28 -29.35
CA ILE A 48 -15.10 -15.87 -29.04
C ILE A 48 -14.10 -15.01 -29.81
N GLY A 49 -14.60 -14.01 -30.54
CA GLY A 49 -13.79 -13.08 -31.32
C GLY A 49 -13.90 -11.62 -30.85
N PRO A 50 -13.52 -10.66 -31.70
CA PRO A 50 -13.50 -9.23 -31.35
C PRO A 50 -14.85 -8.64 -30.93
N SER A 51 -15.96 -9.28 -31.28
CA SER A 51 -17.30 -8.85 -30.84
C SER A 51 -17.56 -9.10 -29.35
N GLY A 52 -16.69 -9.84 -28.66
CA GLY A 52 -16.93 -10.34 -27.32
C GLY A 52 -17.90 -11.52 -27.30
N GLY A 53 -18.14 -12.06 -26.10
CA GLY A 53 -19.00 -13.21 -25.88
C GLY A 53 -18.91 -13.73 -24.45
N SER A 54 -19.72 -14.76 -24.15
CA SER A 54 -19.76 -15.39 -22.84
C SER A 54 -19.63 -16.91 -22.95
N LEU A 55 -19.09 -17.53 -21.91
CA LEU A 55 -18.99 -18.97 -21.73
C LEU A 55 -19.50 -19.34 -20.33
N GLU A 56 -20.33 -20.38 -20.24
CA GLU A 56 -20.88 -20.88 -18.98
C GLU A 56 -20.53 -22.35 -18.75
N LEU A 57 -20.21 -22.71 -17.51
CA LEU A 57 -20.00 -24.07 -17.03
C LEU A 57 -20.74 -24.25 -15.69
N ALA A 58 -21.91 -24.87 -15.73
CA ALA A 58 -22.88 -24.82 -14.63
C ALA A 58 -23.16 -23.36 -14.23
N SER A 59 -22.89 -22.96 -12.98
CA SER A 59 -23.03 -21.56 -12.55
C SER A 59 -21.78 -20.70 -12.74
N ALA A 60 -20.64 -21.28 -13.14
CA ALA A 60 -19.45 -20.50 -13.48
C ALA A 60 -19.62 -19.80 -14.83
N ARG A 61 -19.20 -18.54 -14.93
CA ARG A 61 -19.35 -17.71 -16.14
C ARG A 61 -18.09 -16.91 -16.42
N VAL A 62 -17.75 -16.79 -17.70
CA VAL A 62 -16.69 -15.93 -18.22
C VAL A 62 -17.30 -15.00 -19.26
N ASP A 63 -17.07 -13.69 -19.11
CA ASP A 63 -17.55 -12.65 -20.00
C ASP A 63 -16.38 -11.87 -20.59
N ILE A 64 -16.20 -12.03 -21.90
CA ILE A 64 -15.17 -11.35 -22.65
C ILE A 64 -15.80 -10.15 -23.35
N PRO A 65 -15.44 -8.90 -23.00
CA PRO A 65 -16.04 -7.73 -23.61
C PRO A 65 -15.58 -7.60 -25.07
N ALA A 66 -16.35 -6.83 -25.84
CA ALA A 66 -15.96 -6.47 -27.20
C ALA A 66 -14.60 -5.75 -27.20
N GLY A 67 -13.74 -6.11 -28.15
CA GLY A 67 -12.40 -5.54 -28.29
C GLY A 67 -11.31 -6.17 -27.42
N ALA A 68 -11.65 -7.01 -26.43
CA ALA A 68 -10.66 -7.70 -25.59
C ALA A 68 -9.79 -8.71 -26.36
N LEU A 69 -10.34 -9.27 -27.44
CA LEU A 69 -9.66 -10.19 -28.35
C LEU A 69 -9.49 -9.57 -29.73
N ALA A 70 -8.31 -9.76 -30.33
CA ALA A 70 -8.03 -9.30 -31.69
C ALA A 70 -8.54 -10.25 -32.78
N GLU A 71 -8.73 -11.54 -32.44
CA GLU A 71 -9.15 -12.59 -33.37
C GLU A 71 -10.03 -13.64 -32.68
N GLU A 72 -10.70 -14.47 -33.49
CA GLU A 72 -11.50 -15.59 -32.98
C GLU A 72 -10.61 -16.61 -32.28
N THR A 73 -10.84 -16.77 -30.98
CA THR A 73 -10.06 -17.64 -30.10
C THR A 73 -10.98 -18.67 -29.46
N ARG A 74 -10.56 -19.94 -29.44
CA ARG A 74 -11.29 -20.98 -28.70
C ARG A 74 -10.99 -20.82 -27.22
N ILE A 75 -12.03 -20.52 -26.45
CA ILE A 75 -11.98 -20.37 -25.00
C ILE A 75 -12.53 -21.64 -24.36
N THR A 76 -11.80 -22.18 -23.39
CA THR A 76 -12.21 -23.38 -22.64
C THR A 76 -12.07 -23.13 -21.14
N VAL A 77 -13.08 -23.56 -20.36
CA VAL A 77 -13.04 -23.56 -18.90
C VAL A 77 -13.20 -24.99 -18.42
N THR A 78 -12.34 -25.44 -17.51
CA THR A 78 -12.34 -26.80 -16.97
C THR A 78 -12.28 -26.79 -15.45
N VAL A 79 -13.12 -27.58 -14.77
CA VAL A 79 -12.97 -27.88 -13.34
C VAL A 79 -11.88 -28.93 -13.16
N THR A 80 -10.80 -28.60 -12.48
CA THR A 80 -9.63 -29.48 -12.34
C THR A 80 -9.71 -30.35 -11.08
N ASN A 81 -8.81 -31.34 -11.00
CA ASN A 81 -8.58 -32.13 -9.79
C ASN A 81 -7.43 -31.57 -8.91
N ARG A 82 -6.89 -30.39 -9.23
CA ARG A 82 -5.86 -29.72 -8.42
C ARG A 82 -6.47 -29.38 -7.07
N ARG A 83 -5.74 -29.69 -6.00
CA ARG A 83 -6.14 -29.33 -4.64
C ARG A 83 -5.74 -27.89 -4.36
N VAL A 84 -6.56 -27.21 -3.58
CA VAL A 84 -6.16 -25.98 -2.91
C VAL A 84 -5.34 -26.39 -1.70
N GLU A 85 -4.11 -25.90 -1.62
CA GLU A 85 -3.14 -26.22 -0.57
C GLU A 85 -2.93 -25.00 0.33
N ALA A 86 -2.28 -25.20 1.48
CA ALA A 86 -1.85 -24.09 2.33
C ALA A 86 -1.02 -23.08 1.50
N PRO A 87 -1.12 -21.76 1.77
CA PRO A 87 -1.80 -21.11 2.89
C PRO A 87 -3.32 -20.93 2.70
N PHE A 88 -3.91 -21.48 1.64
CA PHE A 88 -5.29 -21.19 1.27
C PHE A 88 -6.28 -22.22 1.84
N SER A 89 -7.46 -21.72 2.19
CA SER A 89 -8.68 -22.50 2.41
C SER A 89 -9.59 -22.39 1.18
N GLY A 90 -9.77 -23.50 0.46
CA GLY A 90 -10.57 -23.53 -0.77
C GLY A 90 -12.08 -23.54 -0.52
N PHE A 91 -12.80 -22.61 -1.15
CA PHE A 91 -14.27 -22.50 -1.18
C PHE A 91 -14.86 -22.97 -2.53
N SER A 92 -14.02 -23.25 -3.52
CA SER A 92 -14.36 -23.91 -4.78
C SER A 92 -13.24 -24.87 -5.21
N PRO A 93 -13.49 -25.77 -6.18
CA PRO A 93 -12.41 -26.41 -6.92
C PRO A 93 -11.56 -25.37 -7.69
N VAL A 94 -10.39 -25.79 -8.16
CA VAL A 94 -9.56 -24.98 -9.06
C VAL A 94 -10.11 -25.10 -10.50
N TYR A 95 -10.40 -23.96 -11.11
CA TYR A 95 -10.75 -23.81 -12.51
C TYR A 95 -9.50 -23.51 -13.33
N ARG A 96 -9.40 -24.11 -14.52
CA ARG A 96 -8.40 -23.76 -15.53
C ARG A 96 -9.07 -23.10 -16.71
N PHE A 97 -8.52 -21.96 -17.13
CA PHE A 97 -8.97 -21.16 -18.25
C PHE A 97 -7.94 -21.28 -19.36
N GLU A 98 -8.39 -21.64 -20.57
CA GLU A 98 -7.53 -21.92 -21.71
C GLU A 98 -7.93 -21.07 -22.92
N PRO A 99 -6.95 -20.62 -23.73
CA PRO A 99 -5.51 -20.95 -23.67
C PRO A 99 -4.79 -20.30 -22.49
N ALA A 100 -3.90 -21.04 -21.82
CA ALA A 100 -3.09 -20.50 -20.73
C ALA A 100 -2.15 -19.40 -21.27
N GLY A 101 -1.95 -18.35 -20.48
CA GLY A 101 -1.14 -17.18 -20.86
C GLY A 101 -1.82 -16.23 -21.85
N LEU A 102 -3.06 -16.50 -22.29
CA LEU A 102 -3.80 -15.58 -23.16
C LEU A 102 -4.05 -14.26 -22.42
N THR A 103 -3.53 -13.16 -22.96
CA THR A 103 -3.73 -11.80 -22.44
C THR A 103 -4.83 -11.05 -23.18
N PHE A 104 -5.58 -10.21 -22.48
CA PHE A 104 -6.66 -9.40 -23.03
C PHE A 104 -6.32 -7.91 -23.02
N THR A 105 -6.76 -7.19 -24.05
CA THR A 105 -6.60 -5.72 -24.13
C THR A 105 -7.57 -4.95 -23.23
N ALA A 106 -8.63 -5.62 -22.76
CA ALA A 106 -9.58 -5.11 -21.79
C ALA A 106 -9.88 -6.22 -20.77
N PRO A 107 -10.14 -5.89 -19.49
CA PRO A 107 -10.41 -6.89 -18.46
C PRO A 107 -11.61 -7.79 -18.81
N VAL A 108 -11.47 -9.08 -18.52
CA VAL A 108 -12.50 -10.11 -18.63
C VAL A 108 -13.12 -10.34 -17.27
N THR A 109 -14.45 -10.38 -17.20
CA THR A 109 -15.16 -10.67 -15.95
C THR A 109 -15.33 -12.18 -15.78
N VAL A 110 -15.01 -12.69 -14.60
CA VAL A 110 -15.21 -14.09 -14.24
C VAL A 110 -16.09 -14.16 -12.99
N ALA A 111 -17.13 -14.99 -13.04
CA ALA A 111 -18.00 -15.29 -11.92
C ALA A 111 -17.87 -16.78 -11.55
N LEU A 112 -17.42 -17.07 -10.34
CA LEU A 112 -17.20 -18.43 -9.84
C LEU A 112 -18.17 -18.78 -8.70
N PRO A 113 -18.84 -19.94 -8.76
CA PRO A 113 -19.64 -20.43 -7.65
C PRO A 113 -18.73 -20.86 -6.49
N TYR A 114 -19.16 -20.58 -5.26
CA TYR A 114 -18.39 -20.94 -4.07
C TYR A 114 -19.25 -21.40 -2.89
N THR A 115 -18.64 -22.20 -2.03
CA THR A 115 -19.15 -22.63 -0.73
C THR A 115 -18.26 -22.07 0.37
N GLY A 116 -18.78 -21.25 1.26
CA GLY A 116 -17.98 -20.66 2.33
C GLY A 116 -18.56 -19.35 2.82
N ASP A 117 -17.77 -18.63 3.62
CA ASP A 117 -18.15 -17.33 4.17
C ASP A 117 -18.06 -16.24 3.09
N PRO A 118 -19.16 -15.52 2.76
CA PRO A 118 -19.13 -14.40 1.81
C PRO A 118 -18.21 -13.25 2.22
N GLU A 119 -17.90 -13.09 3.51
CA GLU A 119 -17.05 -11.99 4.01
C GLU A 119 -15.57 -12.22 3.72
N THR A 120 -15.12 -13.47 3.62
CA THR A 120 -13.73 -13.83 3.32
C THR A 120 -13.53 -14.39 1.92
N ALA A 121 -14.62 -14.77 1.23
CA ALA A 121 -14.58 -15.30 -0.13
C ALA A 121 -13.87 -14.33 -1.10
N THR A 122 -12.74 -14.79 -1.61
CA THR A 122 -11.83 -14.07 -2.50
C THR A 122 -11.52 -14.94 -3.71
N VAL A 123 -11.55 -14.37 -4.91
CA VAL A 123 -11.02 -15.03 -6.12
C VAL A 123 -9.51 -14.95 -6.08
N PHE A 124 -8.86 -16.11 -6.04
CA PHE A 124 -7.43 -16.26 -6.14
C PHE A 124 -7.08 -16.70 -7.56
N TRP A 125 -6.14 -16.00 -8.20
CA TRP A 125 -5.76 -16.18 -9.60
C TRP A 125 -4.25 -16.34 -9.72
N THR A 126 -3.77 -17.27 -10.55
CA THR A 126 -2.33 -17.47 -10.73
C THR A 126 -1.67 -16.30 -11.47
N VAL A 127 -0.55 -15.80 -10.95
CA VAL A 127 0.24 -14.71 -11.54
C VAL A 127 0.98 -15.20 -12.78
N GLY A 128 0.85 -14.47 -13.89
CA GLY A 128 1.46 -14.84 -15.17
C GLY A 128 1.14 -16.29 -15.59
N GLU A 129 2.17 -17.03 -16.01
CA GLU A 129 2.13 -18.48 -16.29
C GLU A 129 2.62 -19.34 -15.11
N GLY A 130 2.82 -18.72 -13.93
CA GLY A 130 3.29 -19.42 -12.73
C GLY A 130 2.19 -20.20 -12.00
N ASP A 131 2.57 -20.74 -10.84
CA ASP A 131 1.68 -21.50 -9.96
C ASP A 131 1.26 -20.76 -8.69
N ALA A 132 1.85 -19.58 -8.45
CA ALA A 132 1.56 -18.75 -7.28
C ALA A 132 0.23 -18.01 -7.45
N PHE A 133 -0.64 -18.12 -6.45
CA PHE A 133 -1.94 -17.46 -6.46
C PHE A 133 -1.90 -16.09 -5.78
N ALA A 134 -2.47 -15.09 -6.43
CA ALA A 134 -2.68 -13.76 -5.88
C ALA A 134 -4.18 -13.48 -5.71
N ALA A 135 -4.53 -12.66 -4.73
CA ALA A 135 -5.91 -12.22 -4.53
C ALA A 135 -6.32 -11.20 -5.61
N LEU A 136 -7.52 -11.37 -6.18
CA LEU A 136 -8.16 -10.36 -7.00
C LEU A 136 -9.19 -9.58 -6.19
N GLU A 137 -9.42 -8.31 -6.58
CA GLU A 137 -10.58 -7.58 -6.08
C GLU A 137 -11.84 -8.39 -6.38
N THR A 138 -12.56 -8.74 -5.32
CA THR A 138 -13.67 -9.70 -5.39
C THR A 138 -14.95 -9.09 -4.87
N ARG A 139 -15.96 -9.14 -5.74
CA ARG A 139 -17.33 -8.73 -5.44
C ARG A 139 -18.22 -9.97 -5.32
N ILE A 140 -19.10 -9.98 -4.32
CA ILE A 140 -20.02 -11.10 -4.09
C ILE A 140 -21.43 -10.76 -4.57
N GLU A 141 -22.01 -11.65 -5.38
CA GLU A 141 -23.43 -11.64 -5.74
C GLU A 141 -24.05 -12.99 -5.38
N GLY A 142 -24.74 -13.04 -4.23
CA GLY A 142 -25.27 -14.29 -3.71
C GLY A 142 -24.16 -15.32 -3.48
N ARG A 143 -24.15 -16.40 -4.27
CA ARG A 143 -23.16 -17.48 -4.20
C ARG A 143 -22.13 -17.45 -5.34
N LEU A 144 -22.01 -16.31 -6.01
CA LEU A 144 -20.98 -16.05 -7.02
C LEU A 144 -19.95 -15.06 -6.49
N ALA A 145 -18.68 -15.42 -6.62
CA ALA A 145 -17.54 -14.51 -6.45
C ALA A 145 -17.13 -14.00 -7.84
N ILE A 146 -17.12 -12.68 -8.00
CA ILE A 146 -16.93 -12.00 -9.27
C ILE A 146 -15.64 -11.18 -9.20
N ALA A 147 -14.75 -11.39 -10.16
CA ALA A 147 -13.50 -10.67 -10.29
C ALA A 147 -13.20 -10.37 -11.75
N GLU A 148 -12.28 -9.45 -12.00
CA GLU A 148 -11.76 -9.13 -13.33
C GLU A 148 -10.31 -9.59 -13.48
N THR A 149 -9.94 -10.05 -14.67
CA THR A 149 -8.57 -10.46 -15.01
C THR A 149 -8.20 -10.01 -16.42
N THR A 150 -6.91 -9.78 -16.65
CA THR A 150 -6.36 -9.47 -17.98
C THR A 150 -5.62 -10.65 -18.60
N HIS A 151 -5.60 -11.82 -17.96
CA HIS A 151 -5.02 -13.04 -18.52
C HIS A 151 -5.74 -14.33 -18.10
N PHE A 152 -5.60 -15.37 -18.92
CA PHE A 152 -6.07 -16.72 -18.58
C PHE A 152 -4.99 -17.59 -17.99
N SER A 153 -5.33 -18.22 -16.87
CA SER A 153 -4.48 -19.19 -16.19
C SER A 153 -5.36 -20.09 -15.29
N GLN A 154 -5.14 -20.12 -13.98
CA GLN A 154 -5.91 -20.91 -13.03
C GLN A 154 -6.51 -20.01 -11.94
N ALA A 155 -7.69 -20.38 -11.45
CA ALA A 155 -8.32 -19.66 -10.35
C ALA A 155 -9.19 -20.54 -9.48
N PHE A 156 -9.41 -20.09 -8.25
CA PHE A 156 -10.40 -20.67 -7.34
C PHE A 156 -10.96 -19.57 -6.43
N VAL A 157 -12.03 -19.88 -5.72
CA VAL A 157 -12.55 -19.02 -4.64
C VAL A 157 -12.10 -19.61 -3.32
N GLY A 158 -11.61 -18.78 -2.40
CA GLY A 158 -11.18 -19.22 -1.08
C GLY A 158 -10.89 -18.08 -0.12
N SER A 159 -10.12 -18.38 0.92
CA SER A 159 -9.53 -17.40 1.84
C SER A 159 -8.07 -17.78 2.13
N ALA A 160 -7.22 -16.80 2.44
CA ALA A 160 -5.83 -17.00 2.89
C ALA A 160 -5.60 -16.45 4.31
N CYS A 161 -6.64 -15.96 4.97
CA CYS A 161 -6.53 -15.37 6.29
C CYS A 161 -6.82 -16.41 7.38
N GLU A 162 -5.97 -16.42 8.40
CA GLU A 162 -6.18 -17.16 9.64
C GLU A 162 -6.24 -16.19 10.83
N GLY A 163 -7.14 -16.44 11.78
CA GLY A 163 -7.23 -15.68 13.03
C GLY A 163 -8.59 -15.03 13.28
N ASP A 164 -8.62 -14.09 14.23
CA ASP A 164 -9.86 -13.54 14.79
C ASP A 164 -10.44 -12.36 13.97
N CYS A 165 -9.66 -11.78 13.04
CA CYS A 165 -10.16 -10.77 12.11
C CYS A 165 -9.70 -11.05 10.68
N CYS A 166 -10.64 -11.49 9.85
CA CYS A 166 -10.42 -11.78 8.45
C CYS A 166 -11.45 -11.08 7.58
N GLY A 167 -10.98 -10.56 6.44
CA GLY A 167 -11.80 -10.11 5.33
C GLY A 167 -11.28 -10.70 4.02
N ARG A 168 -11.72 -10.12 2.90
CA ARG A 168 -11.23 -10.49 1.56
C ARG A 168 -9.78 -10.08 1.37
N GLY A 169 -9.03 -10.90 0.64
CA GLY A 169 -7.65 -10.61 0.24
C GLY A 169 -7.55 -9.44 -0.73
N ASN A 170 -6.34 -8.90 -0.87
CA ASN A 170 -6.02 -7.80 -1.78
C ASN A 170 -4.65 -8.03 -2.42
N GLY A 171 -4.60 -8.25 -3.74
CA GLY A 171 -3.34 -8.49 -4.46
C GLY A 171 -2.70 -7.24 -5.06
N SER A 172 -3.29 -6.05 -4.89
CA SER A 172 -2.75 -4.80 -5.43
C SER A 172 -1.93 -4.07 -4.36
N LEU A 173 -0.69 -3.69 -4.68
CA LEU A 173 0.20 -2.94 -3.78
C LEU A 173 0.82 -1.73 -4.50
N ASP A 174 0.72 -0.56 -3.89
CA ASP A 174 1.52 0.61 -4.24
C ASP A 174 2.52 0.88 -3.12
N VAL A 175 3.81 0.95 -3.44
CA VAL A 175 4.89 1.25 -2.50
C VAL A 175 5.44 2.63 -2.81
N LEU A 176 5.34 3.53 -1.84
CA LEU A 176 5.99 4.83 -1.89
C LEU A 176 7.24 4.79 -1.01
N LEU A 177 8.41 4.84 -1.64
CA LEU A 177 9.70 4.96 -0.96
C LEU A 177 9.96 6.45 -0.70
N GLY A 178 10.01 6.86 0.57
CA GLY A 178 10.48 8.18 0.97
C GLY A 178 11.93 8.09 1.40
N VAL A 179 12.85 8.46 0.51
CA VAL A 179 14.29 8.28 0.71
C VAL A 179 14.94 9.62 1.02
N ASP A 180 15.60 9.69 2.15
CA ASP A 180 16.52 10.77 2.50
C ASP A 180 17.71 10.76 1.54
N ASN A 181 17.92 11.90 0.88
CA ASN A 181 18.98 12.08 -0.10
C ASN A 181 20.05 13.08 0.38
N SER A 182 20.17 13.25 1.70
CA SER A 182 21.24 14.03 2.33
C SER A 182 22.61 13.37 2.18
N ASN A 183 23.66 14.12 2.53
CA ASN A 183 25.05 13.74 2.29
C ASN A 183 25.51 12.47 3.05
N SER A 184 24.82 12.08 4.12
CA SER A 184 25.17 10.93 4.97
C SER A 184 24.55 9.61 4.52
N MET A 185 23.61 9.62 3.56
CA MET A 185 22.75 8.47 3.26
C MET A 185 23.33 7.45 2.26
N SER A 186 24.62 7.51 1.93
CA SER A 186 25.18 6.70 0.82
C SER A 186 25.13 5.21 1.13
N GLU A 187 25.58 4.81 2.31
CA GLU A 187 25.67 3.43 2.75
C GLU A 187 24.27 2.82 2.97
N GLU A 188 23.37 3.57 3.58
CA GLU A 188 22.00 3.16 3.89
C GLU A 188 21.15 2.96 2.63
N GLN A 189 21.29 3.85 1.62
CA GLN A 189 20.65 3.66 0.33
C GLN A 189 21.16 2.40 -0.39
N ALA A 190 22.45 2.08 -0.26
CA ALA A 190 23.02 0.86 -0.83
C ALA A 190 22.47 -0.40 -0.15
N LEU A 191 22.36 -0.41 1.18
CA LEU A 191 21.76 -1.51 1.94
C LEU A 191 20.30 -1.76 1.56
N LEU A 192 19.51 -0.70 1.34
CA LEU A 192 18.15 -0.84 0.82
C LEU A 192 18.14 -1.40 -0.60
N ALA A 193 19.04 -0.93 -1.47
CA ALA A 193 19.11 -1.38 -2.85
C ALA A 193 19.42 -2.88 -2.97
N GLU A 194 20.25 -3.43 -2.08
CA GLU A 194 20.55 -4.87 -2.01
C GLU A 194 19.32 -5.74 -1.75
N GLN A 195 18.26 -5.19 -1.13
CA GLN A 195 17.04 -5.94 -0.80
C GLN A 195 15.99 -5.93 -1.93
N ILE A 196 16.08 -5.02 -2.89
CA ILE A 196 15.09 -4.85 -3.96
C ILE A 196 14.83 -6.15 -4.75
N PRO A 197 15.86 -6.90 -5.20
CA PRO A 197 15.64 -8.15 -5.94
C PRO A 197 14.86 -9.18 -5.12
N ARG A 198 15.13 -9.26 -3.81
CA ARG A 198 14.40 -10.16 -2.91
C ARG A 198 12.96 -9.73 -2.75
N MET A 199 12.70 -8.45 -2.50
CA MET A 199 11.33 -7.92 -2.36
C MET A 199 10.49 -8.22 -3.61
N ALA A 200 11.03 -7.94 -4.79
CA ALA A 200 10.34 -8.20 -6.06
C ALA A 200 10.00 -9.69 -6.24
N ARG A 201 10.92 -10.59 -5.88
CA ARG A 201 10.67 -12.04 -5.90
C ARG A 201 9.53 -12.41 -4.95
N VAL A 202 9.62 -12.02 -3.68
CA VAL A 202 8.60 -12.35 -2.67
C VAL A 202 7.23 -11.81 -3.09
N PHE A 203 7.17 -10.61 -3.66
CA PHE A 203 5.92 -10.06 -4.18
C PHE A 203 5.35 -10.87 -5.34
N ALA A 204 6.20 -11.34 -6.26
CA ALA A 204 5.76 -12.11 -7.42
C ALA A 204 5.32 -13.54 -7.07
N THR A 205 5.92 -14.15 -6.06
CA THR A 205 5.75 -15.58 -5.76
C THR A 205 4.99 -15.86 -4.47
N GLY A 206 4.99 -14.93 -3.52
CA GLY A 206 4.53 -15.17 -2.15
C GLY A 206 5.42 -16.15 -1.35
N ASP A 207 6.62 -16.44 -1.84
CA ASP A 207 7.63 -17.33 -1.22
C ASP A 207 8.61 -16.46 -0.43
N ILE A 208 8.42 -16.39 0.89
CA ILE A 208 9.15 -15.48 1.79
C ILE A 208 10.54 -16.04 2.13
N ASP A 209 10.65 -17.36 2.28
CA ASP A 209 11.88 -18.04 2.72
C ASP A 209 12.74 -18.61 1.57
N GLY A 210 12.20 -18.62 0.35
CA GLY A 210 12.90 -19.00 -0.87
C GLY A 210 12.98 -20.51 -1.10
N ASP A 211 12.14 -21.32 -0.44
CA ASP A 211 12.13 -22.77 -0.59
C ASP A 211 11.39 -23.26 -1.86
N GLY A 212 10.75 -22.34 -2.59
CA GLY A 212 9.98 -22.59 -3.80
C GLY A 212 8.50 -22.93 -3.54
N ILE A 213 8.05 -22.87 -2.28
CA ILE A 213 6.66 -23.03 -1.86
C ILE A 213 6.09 -21.64 -1.58
N GLN A 214 4.84 -21.45 -1.96
CA GLN A 214 4.14 -20.21 -1.65
C GLN A 214 3.73 -20.20 -0.17
N ASP A 215 4.26 -19.26 0.61
CA ASP A 215 3.95 -19.08 2.05
C ASP A 215 2.71 -18.22 2.27
N VAL A 216 2.54 -17.21 1.42
CA VAL A 216 1.49 -16.19 1.50
C VAL A 216 0.94 -15.91 0.11
N PRO A 217 -0.25 -15.30 -0.03
CA PRO A 217 -0.71 -14.83 -1.34
C PRO A 217 0.35 -13.95 -2.00
N ALA A 218 0.65 -14.23 -3.26
CA ALA A 218 1.46 -13.35 -4.08
C ALA A 218 0.69 -12.05 -4.33
N LEU A 219 1.39 -11.04 -4.82
CA LEU A 219 0.78 -9.79 -5.25
C LEU A 219 0.48 -9.87 -6.74
N HIS A 220 -0.79 -9.61 -7.06
CA HIS A 220 -1.30 -9.56 -8.41
C HIS A 220 -0.70 -8.39 -9.18
N SER A 221 -0.47 -7.25 -8.53
CA SER A 221 0.18 -6.12 -9.18
C SER A 221 0.85 -5.19 -8.18
N VAL A 222 2.12 -4.88 -8.44
CA VAL A 222 2.94 -4.02 -7.58
C VAL A 222 3.37 -2.78 -8.33
N ARG A 223 3.25 -1.61 -7.70
CA ARG A 223 3.83 -0.35 -8.18
C ARG A 223 4.80 0.18 -7.16
N ILE A 224 5.97 0.64 -7.59
CA ILE A 224 6.95 1.27 -6.68
C ILE A 224 7.37 2.61 -7.26
N GLY A 225 7.19 3.66 -6.47
CA GLY A 225 7.65 5.01 -6.77
C GLY A 225 8.49 5.55 -5.61
N THR A 226 9.44 6.44 -5.92
CA THR A 226 10.33 7.04 -4.92
C THR A 226 10.11 8.55 -4.88
N VAL A 227 10.09 9.14 -3.70
CA VAL A 227 10.21 10.59 -3.48
C VAL A 227 11.41 10.88 -2.58
N SER A 228 12.04 12.04 -2.78
CA SER A 228 13.05 12.54 -1.85
C SER A 228 12.39 13.20 -0.64
N SER A 229 13.20 13.60 0.34
CA SER A 229 12.81 14.46 1.44
C SER A 229 12.84 15.96 1.08
N ASP A 230 13.28 16.35 -0.13
CA ASP A 230 13.46 17.75 -0.51
C ASP A 230 12.13 18.40 -0.90
N MET A 231 11.60 19.22 0.00
CA MET A 231 10.42 20.07 -0.21
C MET A 231 10.77 21.55 -0.40
N GLY A 232 12.06 21.85 -0.58
CA GLY A 232 12.57 23.21 -0.65
C GLY A 232 12.64 23.86 0.72
N THR A 233 13.03 25.13 0.71
CA THR A 233 13.31 25.94 1.90
C THR A 233 12.48 27.22 1.90
N GLY A 234 11.29 27.20 1.28
CA GLY A 234 10.38 28.35 1.20
C GLY A 234 10.98 29.59 0.55
N GLY A 235 11.90 29.41 -0.39
CA GLY A 235 12.60 30.48 -1.11
C GLY A 235 13.88 30.99 -0.44
N PHE A 236 14.27 30.46 0.72
CA PHE A 236 15.50 30.86 1.40
C PHE A 236 16.72 30.13 0.84
N VAL A 237 17.83 30.86 0.62
CA VAL A 237 19.04 30.26 0.05
C VAL A 237 19.81 29.51 1.12
N VAL A 238 19.78 28.19 1.04
CA VAL A 238 20.55 27.26 1.89
C VAL A 238 21.55 26.49 1.02
N PRO A 239 22.84 26.40 1.40
CA PRO A 239 23.91 25.87 0.52
C PRO A 239 23.68 24.48 -0.08
N THR A 240 22.96 23.59 0.62
CA THR A 240 22.68 22.22 0.16
C THR A 240 21.36 22.09 -0.59
N CYS A 241 20.49 23.10 -0.53
CA CYS A 241 19.14 23.06 -1.08
C CYS A 241 19.10 23.81 -2.41
N ALA A 242 19.34 23.08 -3.50
CA ALA A 242 19.48 23.67 -4.84
C ALA A 242 18.19 24.32 -5.35
N ASN A 243 17.03 23.72 -5.06
CA ASN A 243 15.71 24.27 -5.40
C ASN A 243 15.03 24.83 -4.15
N THR A 244 15.23 26.11 -3.88
CA THR A 244 14.78 26.76 -2.64
C THR A 244 13.27 26.88 -2.54
N ASP A 245 12.54 26.95 -3.65
CA ASP A 245 11.11 27.27 -3.62
C ASP A 245 10.30 26.05 -3.17
N LEU A 246 10.40 24.94 -3.91
CA LEU A 246 9.57 23.75 -3.71
C LEU A 246 10.36 22.43 -3.65
N GLY A 247 11.69 22.46 -3.78
CA GLY A 247 12.48 21.23 -3.82
C GLY A 247 12.08 20.30 -4.97
N ASP A 248 11.86 19.03 -4.65
CA ASP A 248 11.27 18.03 -5.56
C ASP A 248 9.74 18.00 -5.50
N ASP A 249 9.11 18.83 -4.66
CA ASP A 249 7.68 19.12 -4.65
C ASP A 249 6.77 17.88 -4.41
N GLY A 250 7.30 16.85 -3.75
CA GLY A 250 6.64 15.55 -3.55
C GLY A 250 6.35 14.81 -4.87
N ALA A 251 7.06 15.15 -5.94
CA ALA A 251 6.94 14.48 -7.23
C ALA A 251 7.79 13.21 -7.25
N LEU A 252 7.25 12.16 -7.87
CA LEU A 252 7.95 10.90 -8.03
C LEU A 252 9.23 11.08 -8.85
N HIS A 253 10.31 10.50 -8.33
CA HIS A 253 11.64 10.58 -8.92
C HIS A 253 11.69 9.81 -10.24
N THR A 254 12.07 10.52 -11.31
CA THR A 254 12.17 9.98 -12.68
C THR A 254 13.59 10.03 -13.23
N ALA A 255 14.52 10.68 -12.54
CA ALA A 255 15.92 10.67 -12.93
C ALA A 255 16.53 9.33 -12.54
N GLY A 256 17.45 8.83 -13.37
CA GLY A 256 18.22 7.64 -13.03
C GLY A 256 19.68 7.98 -12.75
N ARG A 257 20.31 7.19 -11.88
CA ARG A 257 21.72 7.33 -11.51
C ARG A 257 22.64 6.78 -12.58
N THR A 258 22.98 7.59 -13.59
CA THR A 258 23.86 7.17 -14.70
C THR A 258 25.28 6.78 -14.29
N ASP A 259 25.68 7.09 -13.06
CA ASP A 259 26.93 6.64 -12.45
C ASP A 259 26.87 5.17 -11.97
N ILE A 260 25.66 4.62 -11.78
CA ILE A 260 25.44 3.20 -11.55
C ILE A 260 25.37 2.50 -12.91
N ALA A 261 26.22 1.47 -13.09
CA ALA A 261 26.29 0.73 -14.34
C ALA A 261 24.94 0.08 -14.69
N GLY A 262 24.42 0.34 -15.88
CA GLY A 262 23.14 -0.19 -16.35
C GLY A 262 21.96 0.77 -16.17
N CYS A 263 22.08 1.80 -15.33
CA CYS A 263 21.02 2.76 -15.14
C CYS A 263 20.91 3.77 -16.29
N LEU A 264 19.68 4.03 -16.73
CA LEU A 264 19.34 5.03 -17.72
C LEU A 264 19.30 6.43 -17.09
N ALA A 265 19.33 7.47 -17.92
CA ALA A 265 19.22 8.85 -17.42
C ALA A 265 17.82 9.21 -16.92
N SER A 266 16.79 8.49 -17.40
CA SER A 266 15.40 8.74 -17.02
C SER A 266 14.57 7.47 -17.10
N TYR A 267 13.59 7.38 -16.21
CA TYR A 267 12.64 6.29 -16.04
C TYR A 267 11.20 6.83 -15.99
N PRO A 268 10.19 5.96 -16.20
CA PRO A 268 8.81 6.25 -15.79
C PRO A 268 8.74 6.63 -14.29
N SER A 269 7.71 7.38 -13.90
CA SER A 269 7.52 7.86 -12.52
C SER A 269 7.37 6.75 -11.48
N TYR A 270 6.98 5.55 -11.90
CA TYR A 270 6.96 4.36 -11.05
C TYR A 270 7.29 3.12 -11.87
N ALA A 271 7.84 2.10 -11.20
CA ALA A 271 7.97 0.76 -11.75
C ALA A 271 6.67 -0.01 -11.52
N GLU A 272 6.28 -0.89 -12.43
CA GLU A 272 5.08 -1.72 -12.29
C GLU A 272 5.39 -3.17 -12.63
N LEU A 273 5.07 -4.06 -11.68
CA LEU A 273 4.97 -5.50 -11.92
C LEU A 273 3.50 -5.80 -12.21
N ALA A 274 3.20 -6.11 -13.47
CA ALA A 274 1.84 -6.32 -13.95
C ALA A 274 1.32 -7.74 -13.64
N PRO A 275 -0.02 -7.96 -13.64
CA PRO A 275 -0.64 -9.29 -13.43
C PRO A 275 -0.14 -10.44 -14.29
N SER A 276 0.17 -10.13 -15.55
CA SER A 276 0.64 -11.08 -16.54
C SER A 276 2.16 -11.19 -16.57
N ALA A 277 2.87 -10.59 -15.60
CA ALA A 277 4.32 -10.52 -15.61
C ALA A 277 4.96 -11.91 -15.61
N GLY A 278 5.89 -12.13 -16.53
CA GLY A 278 6.81 -13.26 -16.53
C GLY A 278 8.15 -12.93 -15.85
N LEU A 279 9.09 -13.87 -15.88
CA LEU A 279 10.41 -13.70 -15.25
C LEU A 279 11.20 -12.49 -15.78
N THR A 280 11.14 -12.22 -17.08
CA THR A 280 11.83 -11.07 -17.69
C THR A 280 11.24 -9.73 -17.26
N ASP A 281 9.94 -9.71 -16.93
CA ASP A 281 9.27 -8.51 -16.43
C ASP A 281 9.69 -8.22 -14.98
N ILE A 282 9.95 -9.27 -14.18
CA ILE A 282 10.52 -9.13 -12.84
C ILE A 282 11.92 -8.53 -12.91
N ASP A 283 12.79 -9.01 -13.81
CA ASP A 283 14.14 -8.47 -13.97
C ASP A 283 14.09 -6.97 -14.35
N ALA A 284 13.26 -6.60 -15.32
CA ALA A 284 13.10 -5.20 -15.74
C ALA A 284 12.52 -4.31 -14.61
N PHE A 285 11.60 -4.84 -13.82
CA PHE A 285 11.06 -4.16 -12.64
C PHE A 285 12.16 -3.93 -11.59
N VAL A 286 12.94 -4.96 -11.26
CA VAL A 286 14.07 -4.87 -10.32
C VAL A 286 15.10 -3.85 -10.77
N ASP A 287 15.46 -3.88 -12.06
CA ASP A 287 16.42 -2.93 -12.65
C ASP A 287 15.94 -1.48 -12.50
N GLN A 288 14.67 -1.21 -12.83
CA GLN A 288 14.11 0.13 -12.68
C GLN A 288 14.12 0.59 -11.22
N VAL A 289 13.59 -0.22 -10.29
CA VAL A 289 13.51 0.16 -8.87
C VAL A 289 14.91 0.37 -8.29
N SER A 290 15.89 -0.46 -8.65
CA SER A 290 17.28 -0.32 -8.19
C SER A 290 17.92 1.00 -8.65
N CYS A 291 17.53 1.49 -9.82
CA CYS A 291 18.04 2.74 -10.40
C CYS A 291 17.31 4.00 -9.95
N THR A 292 16.07 3.89 -9.43
CA THR A 292 15.26 5.04 -8.99
C THR A 292 15.06 5.11 -7.47
N ALA A 293 15.39 4.06 -6.71
CA ALA A 293 15.39 4.08 -5.24
C ALA A 293 16.64 4.75 -4.65
N GLN A 294 17.77 4.73 -5.38
CA GLN A 294 19.01 5.41 -4.97
C GLN A 294 19.04 6.83 -5.52
N LEU A 295 18.50 7.79 -4.77
CA LEU A 295 18.40 9.18 -5.20
C LEU A 295 19.76 9.89 -5.30
N GLY A 296 20.77 9.36 -4.61
CA GLY A 296 22.03 10.05 -4.36
C GLY A 296 21.98 10.83 -3.06
N ILE A 297 23.05 11.57 -2.81
CA ILE A 297 23.32 12.21 -1.51
C ILE A 297 23.42 13.75 -1.62
N GLY A 298 23.06 14.30 -2.78
CA GLY A 298 23.19 15.73 -3.09
C GLY A 298 21.95 16.57 -2.77
N GLY A 299 21.05 16.05 -1.93
CA GLY A 299 19.78 16.66 -1.56
C GLY A 299 19.90 17.82 -0.59
N CYS A 300 18.75 18.46 -0.33
CA CYS A 300 18.62 19.51 0.67
C CYS A 300 18.90 18.95 2.07
N GLY A 301 19.71 19.67 2.87
CA GLY A 301 20.02 19.24 4.25
C GLY A 301 18.93 19.54 5.27
N PHE A 302 17.69 19.70 4.83
CA PHE A 302 16.52 19.86 5.68
C PHE A 302 15.50 18.80 5.29
N GLU A 303 15.48 17.75 6.09
CA GLU A 303 14.70 16.56 5.83
C GLU A 303 13.21 16.80 6.03
N GLN A 304 12.39 16.65 4.98
CA GLN A 304 10.94 16.87 5.04
C GLN A 304 10.17 15.64 4.52
N GLN A 305 10.53 14.44 4.99
CA GLN A 305 9.92 13.18 4.57
C GLN A 305 8.39 13.19 4.77
N LEU A 306 7.89 13.76 5.86
CA LEU A 306 6.46 13.78 6.17
C LEU A 306 5.68 14.67 5.20
N GLU A 307 6.17 15.89 4.91
CA GLU A 307 5.54 16.79 3.94
C GLU A 307 5.63 16.21 2.52
N SER A 308 6.79 15.65 2.13
CA SER A 308 7.01 15.04 0.82
C SER A 308 6.08 13.85 0.56
N VAL A 309 6.06 12.87 1.47
CA VAL A 309 5.19 11.69 1.35
C VAL A 309 3.73 12.08 1.35
N ALA A 310 3.31 12.97 2.25
CA ALA A 310 1.92 13.39 2.30
C ALA A 310 1.52 14.13 1.02
N LYS A 311 2.41 14.95 0.45
CA LYS A 311 2.15 15.63 -0.82
C LYS A 311 2.05 14.66 -1.98
N ALA A 312 2.91 13.65 -2.00
CA ALA A 312 2.95 12.65 -3.05
C ALA A 312 1.64 11.88 -3.17
N VAL A 313 0.97 11.60 -2.05
CA VAL A 313 -0.26 10.80 -1.99
C VAL A 313 -1.56 11.62 -1.91
N THR A 314 -1.46 12.93 -1.71
CA THR A 314 -2.64 13.80 -1.61
C THR A 314 -3.15 14.19 -3.00
N PRO A 315 -4.45 14.00 -3.32
CA PRO A 315 -5.05 14.53 -4.55
C PRO A 315 -5.06 16.06 -4.58
N SER A 316 -4.96 16.65 -5.76
CA SER A 316 -4.94 18.11 -5.95
C SER A 316 -6.24 18.80 -5.52
N THR A 317 -7.32 18.04 -5.40
CA THR A 317 -8.65 18.48 -4.97
C THR A 317 -8.87 18.34 -3.46
N ALA A 318 -7.93 17.75 -2.72
CA ALA A 318 -8.03 17.62 -1.28
C ALA A 318 -7.89 18.99 -0.58
N PRO A 319 -8.49 19.19 0.61
CA PRO A 319 -8.36 20.45 1.34
C PRO A 319 -6.95 20.75 1.86
N MET A 320 -6.09 19.74 1.96
CA MET A 320 -4.70 19.88 2.45
C MET A 320 -3.85 20.63 1.42
N THR A 321 -3.28 21.75 1.84
CA THR A 321 -2.34 22.56 1.04
C THR A 321 -0.94 22.47 1.61
N PHE A 322 0.06 22.59 0.75
CA PHE A 322 1.48 22.51 1.07
C PHE A 322 2.13 23.91 0.97
N GLN A 323 3.46 24.00 1.01
CA GLN A 323 4.22 25.26 0.83
C GLN A 323 3.64 26.12 -0.29
N ASP A 324 3.54 27.44 -0.05
CA ASP A 324 2.94 28.44 -0.95
C ASP A 324 1.48 28.16 -1.37
N GLY A 325 0.75 27.36 -0.60
CA GLY A 325 -0.63 26.99 -0.91
C GLY A 325 -0.75 26.03 -2.10
N THR A 326 0.33 25.35 -2.47
CA THR A 326 0.35 24.39 -3.57
C THR A 326 -0.50 23.15 -3.24
N PRO A 327 -1.13 22.51 -4.23
CA PRO A 327 -1.94 21.31 -4.01
C PRO A 327 -1.07 20.04 -4.00
N GLY A 328 -1.66 18.92 -3.58
CA GLY A 328 -1.01 17.60 -3.63
C GLY A 328 -0.73 17.09 -5.06
N GLN A 329 0.08 16.03 -5.17
CA GLN A 329 0.61 15.54 -6.45
C GLN A 329 -0.04 14.26 -7.00
N ALA A 330 -0.92 13.60 -6.24
CA ALA A 330 -1.38 12.24 -6.57
C ALA A 330 -2.05 12.11 -7.96
N ASP A 331 -2.78 13.15 -8.39
CA ASP A 331 -3.43 13.28 -9.70
C ASP A 331 -2.74 14.32 -10.62
N ARG A 332 -1.54 14.77 -10.24
CA ARG A 332 -0.70 15.72 -10.98
C ARG A 332 0.61 15.05 -11.42
N ALA A 333 1.75 15.40 -10.83
CA ALA A 333 3.04 14.83 -11.20
C ALA A 333 3.09 13.29 -10.99
N ASN A 334 2.29 12.78 -10.04
CA ASN A 334 2.26 11.37 -9.67
C ASN A 334 1.04 10.65 -10.27
N ALA A 335 0.36 11.27 -11.23
CA ALA A 335 -0.84 10.71 -11.84
C ALA A 335 -0.60 9.29 -12.36
N GLY A 336 -1.50 8.37 -12.02
CA GLY A 336 -1.44 6.98 -12.42
C GLY A 336 -0.71 6.06 -11.45
N PHE A 337 0.03 6.58 -10.46
CA PHE A 337 0.70 5.76 -9.45
C PHE A 337 -0.30 5.09 -8.50
N LEU A 338 -1.05 5.88 -7.73
CA LEU A 338 -1.95 5.37 -6.70
C LEU A 338 -3.22 4.75 -7.28
N ARG A 339 -3.57 3.59 -6.74
CA ARG A 339 -4.86 2.91 -6.90
C ARG A 339 -5.61 3.00 -5.58
N THR A 340 -6.90 3.33 -5.63
CA THR A 340 -7.71 3.54 -4.42
C THR A 340 -8.01 2.26 -3.65
N ASP A 341 -8.03 1.13 -4.37
CA ASP A 341 -8.33 -0.22 -3.89
C ASP A 341 -7.08 -1.03 -3.51
N SER A 342 -5.87 -0.49 -3.73
CA SER A 342 -4.62 -1.19 -3.38
C SER A 342 -4.23 -1.01 -1.91
N ILE A 343 -3.36 -1.89 -1.43
CA ILE A 343 -2.56 -1.62 -0.24
C ILE A 343 -1.58 -0.47 -0.57
N LEU A 344 -1.44 0.53 0.31
CA LEU A 344 -0.38 1.53 0.24
C LEU A 344 0.69 1.20 1.28
N ALA A 345 1.92 0.89 0.85
CA ALA A 345 3.07 0.82 1.73
C ALA A 345 3.91 2.09 1.60
N VAL A 346 3.96 2.90 2.66
CA VAL A 346 4.91 4.02 2.78
C VAL A 346 6.14 3.50 3.52
N VAL A 347 7.29 3.49 2.85
CA VAL A 347 8.56 3.06 3.44
C VAL A 347 9.51 4.25 3.49
N LEU A 348 9.83 4.70 4.69
CA LEU A 348 10.79 5.78 4.92
C LEU A 348 12.17 5.22 5.24
N LEU A 349 13.20 5.82 4.63
CA LEU A 349 14.60 5.57 4.92
C LEU A 349 15.28 6.90 5.21
N THR A 350 15.75 7.11 6.45
CA THR A 350 16.41 8.36 6.88
C THR A 350 17.24 8.18 8.15
N ASP A 351 18.37 8.86 8.22
CA ASP A 351 19.22 8.94 9.41
C ASP A 351 18.92 10.18 10.28
N GLU A 352 17.92 11.00 9.92
CA GLU A 352 17.54 12.21 10.64
C GLU A 352 16.06 12.24 11.07
N ASN A 353 15.66 13.33 11.74
CA ASN A 353 14.27 13.60 12.10
C ASN A 353 13.62 14.53 11.09
N ASP A 354 12.30 14.43 10.95
CA ASP A 354 11.54 15.28 10.03
C ASP A 354 11.51 16.74 10.50
N CYS A 355 11.78 17.64 9.56
CA CYS A 355 11.76 19.10 9.65
C CYS A 355 10.68 19.73 8.77
N SER A 356 9.57 19.02 8.51
CA SER A 356 8.45 19.57 7.75
C SER A 356 7.85 20.82 8.43
N ALA A 357 8.30 22.00 7.97
CA ALA A 357 8.10 23.28 8.63
C ALA A 357 6.80 23.94 8.20
N SER A 358 6.06 24.45 9.18
CA SER A 358 4.90 25.31 8.96
C SER A 358 5.27 26.79 8.84
N ASP A 359 6.42 27.17 9.39
CA ASP A 359 7.04 28.49 9.25
C ASP A 359 8.39 28.34 8.51
N PRO A 360 8.47 28.65 7.21
CA PRO A 360 9.69 28.47 6.43
C PRO A 360 10.82 29.44 6.83
N GLU A 361 10.56 30.50 7.61
CA GLU A 361 11.63 31.37 8.13
C GLU A 361 12.63 30.56 8.99
N LEU A 362 12.23 29.38 9.48
CA LEU A 362 13.11 28.41 10.14
C LEU A 362 14.36 28.08 9.30
N PHE A 363 14.22 28.05 7.97
CA PHE A 363 15.31 27.73 7.04
C PHE A 363 16.21 28.93 6.70
N ASP A 364 15.80 30.16 7.00
CA ASP A 364 16.56 31.37 6.66
C ASP A 364 17.82 31.50 7.53
N PRO A 365 19.05 31.35 7.00
CA PRO A 365 20.26 31.52 7.80
C PRO A 365 20.36 32.90 8.48
N ALA A 366 19.70 33.91 7.93
CA ALA A 366 19.67 35.28 8.45
C ALA A 366 18.45 35.59 9.35
N SER A 367 17.61 34.60 9.67
CA SER A 367 16.38 34.81 10.45
C SER A 367 16.66 35.53 11.77
N PRO A 368 15.98 36.67 12.05
CA PRO A 368 16.03 37.31 13.36
C PRO A 368 15.26 36.55 14.43
N VAL A 369 14.35 35.65 14.04
CA VAL A 369 13.54 34.82 14.95
C VAL A 369 14.31 33.58 15.40
N TYR A 370 14.92 32.86 14.46
CA TYR A 370 15.57 31.57 14.71
C TYR A 370 17.11 31.62 14.73
N GLY A 371 17.71 32.77 14.38
CA GLY A 371 19.17 32.94 14.24
C GLY A 371 20.00 32.76 15.52
N ALA A 372 19.37 32.66 16.70
CA ALA A 372 20.05 32.35 17.96
C ALA A 372 20.42 30.86 18.09
N THR A 373 19.79 30.00 17.30
CA THR A 373 20.04 28.55 17.26
C THR A 373 20.83 28.21 16.00
N ASP A 374 21.80 27.30 16.13
CA ASP A 374 22.52 26.74 14.98
C ASP A 374 21.53 26.23 13.94
N LEU A 375 21.79 26.49 12.65
CA LEU A 375 20.85 26.23 11.56
C LEU A 375 20.37 24.77 11.55
N ASN A 376 21.27 23.82 11.81
CA ASN A 376 20.98 22.39 11.80
C ASN A 376 20.11 21.93 12.98
N LEU A 377 20.08 22.72 14.07
CA LEU A 377 19.35 22.36 15.29
C LEU A 377 17.95 22.98 15.34
N ARG A 378 17.61 23.88 14.41
CA ARG A 378 16.40 24.71 14.52
C ARG A 378 15.11 23.91 14.56
N CYS A 379 15.01 22.83 13.79
CA CYS A 379 13.80 21.99 13.76
C CYS A 379 13.52 21.39 15.15
N SER A 380 14.53 20.76 15.75
CA SER A 380 14.43 20.17 17.10
C SER A 380 14.19 21.22 18.19
N ALA A 381 14.80 22.41 18.05
CA ALA A 381 14.70 23.48 19.03
C ALA A 381 13.39 24.28 18.96
N ASN A 382 12.70 24.25 17.82
CA ASN A 382 11.49 25.05 17.56
C ASN A 382 10.34 24.17 17.03
N PRO A 383 9.85 23.19 17.81
CA PRO A 383 8.79 22.29 17.36
C PRO A 383 7.49 23.02 17.00
N ASP A 384 7.23 24.19 17.60
CA ASP A 384 6.06 25.03 17.29
C ASP A 384 6.09 25.64 15.87
N ALA A 385 7.26 25.67 15.22
CA ALA A 385 7.42 26.08 13.84
C ALA A 385 7.17 24.93 12.85
N LEU A 386 7.01 23.70 13.32
CA LEU A 386 6.77 22.51 12.50
C LEU A 386 5.27 22.18 12.43
N HIS A 387 4.85 21.53 11.35
CA HIS A 387 3.49 21.01 11.28
C HIS A 387 3.25 19.89 12.32
N ALA A 388 2.05 19.85 12.91
CA ALA A 388 1.68 18.77 13.83
C ALA A 388 1.69 17.41 13.12
N THR A 389 2.21 16.36 13.77
CA THR A 389 2.31 15.00 13.18
C THR A 389 0.96 14.40 12.82
N SER A 390 -0.12 14.78 13.52
CA SER A 390 -1.49 14.36 13.20
C SER A 390 -1.92 14.72 11.77
N ARG A 391 -1.39 15.82 11.20
CA ARG A 391 -1.62 16.21 9.80
C ARG A 391 -1.26 15.07 8.84
N TYR A 392 -0.15 14.39 9.09
CA TYR A 392 0.37 13.34 8.22
C TYR A 392 -0.32 12.00 8.45
N VAL A 393 -0.68 11.71 9.70
CA VAL A 393 -1.53 10.56 10.03
C VAL A 393 -2.88 10.67 9.31
N ASP A 394 -3.50 11.84 9.32
CA ASP A 394 -4.78 12.09 8.66
C ASP A 394 -4.66 11.99 7.14
N ALA A 395 -3.59 12.56 6.55
CA ALA A 395 -3.34 12.48 5.11
C ALA A 395 -3.15 11.03 4.63
N LEU A 396 -2.35 10.24 5.35
CA LEU A 396 -2.11 8.84 5.03
C LEU A 396 -3.38 7.98 5.20
N ARG A 397 -4.15 8.18 6.28
CA ARG A 397 -5.43 7.46 6.45
C ARG A 397 -6.45 7.79 5.36
N ALA A 398 -6.43 9.02 4.86
CA ALA A 398 -7.34 9.48 3.80
C ALA A 398 -6.93 8.98 2.39
N SER A 399 -5.73 8.42 2.21
CA SER A 399 -5.27 7.96 0.90
C SER A 399 -5.90 6.63 0.46
N ARG A 400 -6.64 5.94 1.34
CA ARG A 400 -7.32 4.67 1.07
C ARG A 400 -8.72 4.65 1.66
N ASP A 401 -9.61 3.92 0.99
CA ASP A 401 -11.00 3.74 1.45
C ASP A 401 -11.05 2.97 2.78
N ARG A 402 -10.13 2.02 2.97
CA ARG A 402 -9.95 1.30 4.23
C ARG A 402 -8.65 1.78 4.88
N PRO A 403 -8.70 2.43 6.06
CA PRO A 403 -7.49 2.89 6.74
C PRO A 403 -6.45 1.79 6.98
N GLY A 404 -6.90 0.55 7.21
CA GLY A 404 -6.00 -0.60 7.39
C GLY A 404 -5.28 -1.06 6.12
N ASP A 405 -5.59 -0.51 4.95
CA ASP A 405 -4.81 -0.73 3.72
C ASP A 405 -3.55 0.15 3.65
N VAL A 406 -3.29 0.96 4.68
CA VAL A 406 -2.08 1.76 4.80
C VAL A 406 -1.07 1.06 5.70
N VAL A 407 0.09 0.74 5.15
CA VAL A 407 1.25 0.22 5.87
C VAL A 407 2.29 1.32 5.95
N TYR A 408 2.62 1.76 7.15
CA TYR A 408 3.72 2.71 7.37
C TYR A 408 4.93 1.96 7.93
N ALA A 409 6.08 2.14 7.29
CA ALA A 409 7.33 1.51 7.66
C ALA A 409 8.42 2.57 7.77
N LEU A 410 9.12 2.58 8.90
CA LEU A 410 10.25 3.46 9.15
C LEU A 410 11.52 2.63 9.32
N ILE A 411 12.50 2.85 8.47
CA ILE A 411 13.91 2.48 8.70
C ILE A 411 14.62 3.78 9.09
N GLY A 412 14.77 3.98 10.40
CA GLY A 412 15.20 5.27 10.95
C GLY A 412 16.23 5.13 12.05
N GLY A 413 16.77 6.27 12.50
CA GLY A 413 17.75 6.37 13.60
C GLY A 413 17.23 5.94 14.98
N ILE A 414 16.71 4.74 15.15
CA ILE A 414 16.38 4.17 16.47
C ILE A 414 17.50 3.23 16.94
N PRO A 415 17.71 3.04 18.25
CA PRO A 415 18.64 2.03 18.74
C PRO A 415 18.34 0.63 18.18
N ALA A 416 19.37 -0.10 17.76
CA ALA A 416 19.21 -1.40 17.10
C ALA A 416 18.47 -2.43 17.97
N ASP A 417 18.64 -2.38 19.29
CA ASP A 417 17.95 -3.24 20.27
C ASP A 417 16.45 -2.90 20.44
N LEU A 418 15.99 -1.77 19.89
CA LEU A 418 14.58 -1.37 19.87
C LEU A 418 13.90 -1.63 18.51
N ALA A 419 14.61 -2.22 17.54
CA ALA A 419 14.01 -2.58 16.26
C ALA A 419 12.79 -3.50 16.46
N GLY A 420 11.65 -3.11 15.88
CA GLY A 420 10.36 -3.80 16.03
C GLY A 420 9.62 -3.53 17.34
N ALA A 421 10.16 -2.72 18.26
CA ALA A 421 9.45 -2.30 19.46
C ALA A 421 8.27 -1.37 19.12
N ASP A 422 7.29 -1.28 20.02
CA ASP A 422 6.17 -0.36 19.84
C ASP A 422 6.62 1.11 19.94
N PRO A 423 5.92 2.06 19.27
CA PRO A 423 6.32 3.46 19.23
C PRO A 423 6.48 4.11 20.61
N ALA A 424 5.64 3.74 21.59
CA ALA A 424 5.71 4.35 22.92
C ALA A 424 6.96 3.89 23.68
N THR A 425 7.34 2.62 23.56
CA THR A 425 8.61 2.10 24.08
C THR A 425 9.80 2.81 23.44
N ILE A 426 9.80 2.99 22.12
CA ILE A 426 10.86 3.70 21.41
C ILE A 426 10.97 5.15 21.90
N LEU A 427 9.87 5.91 21.90
CA LEU A 427 9.87 7.33 22.28
C LEU A 427 10.26 7.59 23.74
N ALA A 428 10.08 6.60 24.61
CA ALA A 428 10.42 6.65 26.02
C ALA A 428 11.90 6.31 26.31
N ASP A 429 12.64 5.73 25.37
CA ASP A 429 14.05 5.41 25.56
C ASP A 429 14.89 6.69 25.69
N PRO A 430 15.77 6.83 26.70
CA PRO A 430 16.60 8.02 26.87
C PRO A 430 17.50 8.37 25.68
N ARG A 431 17.91 7.38 24.88
CA ARG A 431 18.71 7.60 23.66
C ARG A 431 17.92 8.30 22.57
N MET A 432 16.59 8.27 22.63
CA MET A 432 15.71 8.95 21.71
C MET A 432 15.44 10.42 22.09
N ALA A 433 16.16 10.97 23.09
CA ALA A 433 16.04 12.38 23.46
C ALA A 433 16.83 13.28 22.50
N GLU A 434 16.20 14.32 21.99
CA GLU A 434 16.84 15.34 21.13
C GLU A 434 17.70 16.29 22.00
N THR A 435 18.89 15.81 22.35
CA THR A 435 19.87 16.56 23.15
C THR A 435 21.03 16.97 22.26
N VAL A 436 21.48 18.22 22.33
CA VAL A 436 22.66 18.69 21.59
C VAL A 436 23.91 17.92 22.00
N ASP A 437 24.70 17.48 21.02
CA ASP A 437 25.96 16.77 21.25
C ASP A 437 27.00 17.74 21.85
N PRO A 438 27.51 17.48 23.08
CA PRO A 438 28.50 18.36 23.71
C PRO A 438 29.85 18.37 22.97
N ASP A 439 30.17 17.32 22.21
CA ASP A 439 31.40 17.22 21.43
C ASP A 439 31.21 17.75 19.98
N ALA A 440 29.97 17.95 19.54
CA ALA A 440 29.60 18.50 18.23
C ALA A 440 28.34 19.39 18.34
N PRO A 441 28.47 20.65 18.79
CA PRO A 441 27.33 21.50 19.18
C PRO A 441 26.43 21.98 18.02
N SER A 442 26.68 21.53 16.79
CA SER A 442 25.86 21.77 15.61
C SER A 442 24.97 20.56 15.23
N ARG A 443 24.91 19.53 16.07
CA ARG A 443 24.06 18.34 15.88
C ARG A 443 23.50 17.81 17.20
N LEU A 444 22.53 16.92 17.10
CA LEU A 444 22.03 16.16 18.25
C LEU A 444 22.97 14.99 18.58
N LEU A 445 22.84 14.48 19.80
CA LEU A 445 23.41 13.18 20.16
C LEU A 445 22.75 12.10 19.29
N PRO A 446 23.55 11.24 18.63
CA PRO A 446 23.01 10.10 17.91
C PRO A 446 22.26 9.16 18.85
N SER A 447 21.10 8.69 18.41
CA SER A 447 20.34 7.61 19.04
C SER A 447 20.91 6.24 18.70
N CYS A 448 21.53 6.10 17.53
CA CYS A 448 22.23 4.89 17.12
C CYS A 448 23.47 5.19 16.26
N MET A 449 24.37 4.21 16.21
CA MET A 449 25.60 4.23 15.40
C MET A 449 25.92 2.80 14.95
N SER A 450 26.42 2.65 13.72
CA SER A 450 26.91 1.40 13.14
C SER A 450 28.24 1.64 12.40
N GLU A 451 28.73 0.65 11.65
CA GLU A 451 29.85 0.86 10.73
C GLU A 451 29.48 1.68 9.49
N HIS A 452 28.19 1.81 9.20
CA HIS A 452 27.64 2.54 8.05
C HIS A 452 27.42 4.03 8.35
N GLY A 453 27.20 4.39 9.61
CA GLY A 453 26.98 5.78 9.96
C GLY A 453 26.53 5.99 11.39
N LEU A 454 26.11 7.23 11.66
CA LEU A 454 25.41 7.62 12.88
C LEU A 454 24.06 8.19 12.46
N ALA A 455 23.04 7.99 13.28
CA ALA A 455 21.71 8.51 12.99
C ALA A 455 21.12 9.23 14.20
N MET A 456 20.40 10.31 13.92
CA MET A 456 19.71 11.15 14.91
C MET A 456 18.36 10.56 15.28
N PRO A 457 17.77 10.89 16.44
CA PRO A 457 16.48 10.36 16.86
C PRO A 457 15.32 10.82 15.95
N PRO A 458 14.65 9.94 15.17
CA PRO A 458 13.57 10.31 14.25
C PRO A 458 12.21 10.44 14.97
N ARG A 459 12.15 11.21 16.07
CA ARG A 459 11.00 11.22 17.00
C ARG A 459 9.66 11.49 16.30
N ARG A 460 9.60 12.45 15.38
CA ARG A 460 8.36 12.82 14.69
C ARG A 460 7.87 11.71 13.75
N LEU A 461 8.80 10.98 13.12
CA LEU A 461 8.48 9.83 12.27
C LEU A 461 7.94 8.65 13.09
N VAL A 462 8.46 8.45 14.32
CA VAL A 462 7.94 7.46 15.27
C VAL A 462 6.57 7.88 15.82
N GLU A 463 6.34 9.17 16.05
CA GLU A 463 5.01 9.69 16.46
C GLU A 463 3.95 9.48 15.37
N VAL A 464 4.29 9.64 14.09
CA VAL A 464 3.38 9.29 12.98
C VAL A 464 3.07 7.79 12.99
N ALA A 465 4.08 6.93 13.18
CA ALA A 465 3.87 5.49 13.33
C ALA A 465 2.94 5.15 14.52
N GLN A 466 3.00 5.90 15.62
CA GLN A 466 2.08 5.75 16.75
C GLN A 466 0.62 6.05 16.37
N GLY A 467 0.41 6.99 15.45
CA GLY A 467 -0.91 7.32 14.89
C GLY A 467 -1.40 6.32 13.84
N LEU A 468 -0.59 5.36 13.41
CA LEU A 468 -0.89 4.39 12.36
C LEU A 468 -0.68 2.96 12.89
N PRO A 469 -1.72 2.34 13.48
CA PRO A 469 -1.63 0.98 13.99
C PRO A 469 -1.07 -0.02 12.96
N GLY A 470 -0.26 -0.96 13.42
CA GLY A 470 0.41 -1.92 12.53
C GLY A 470 1.54 -1.32 11.68
N SER A 471 2.04 -0.13 12.04
CA SER A 471 3.32 0.38 11.53
C SER A 471 4.48 -0.54 11.92
N THR A 472 5.53 -0.55 11.09
CA THR A 472 6.80 -1.23 11.41
C THR A 472 7.89 -0.20 11.59
N ILE A 473 8.67 -0.32 12.67
CA ILE A 473 9.80 0.59 12.95
C ILE A 473 11.05 -0.25 13.12
N GLN A 474 12.08 0.08 12.35
CA GLN A 474 13.33 -0.63 12.23
C GLN A 474 14.48 0.35 12.35
N SER A 475 15.62 -0.17 12.81
CA SER A 475 16.82 0.65 12.97
C SER A 475 17.57 0.72 11.65
N ILE A 476 17.94 1.93 11.25
CA ILE A 476 18.85 2.17 10.13
C ILE A 476 20.28 1.74 10.47
N CYS A 477 20.62 1.63 11.75
CA CYS A 477 21.92 1.19 12.24
C CYS A 477 22.07 -0.34 12.32
N GLN A 478 21.30 -1.10 11.54
CA GLN A 478 21.47 -2.55 11.40
C GLN A 478 22.60 -2.87 10.40
N ASP A 479 23.27 -4.00 10.59
CA ASP A 479 24.35 -4.45 9.68
C ASP A 479 23.80 -4.80 8.27
N ASP A 480 22.53 -5.20 8.18
CA ASP A 480 21.81 -5.42 6.93
C ASP A 480 20.31 -5.13 7.10
N PHE A 481 19.61 -4.84 6.00
CA PHE A 481 18.18 -4.49 6.02
C PHE A 481 17.23 -5.68 5.82
N THR A 482 17.71 -6.93 5.87
CA THR A 482 16.85 -8.12 5.77
C THR A 482 15.77 -8.13 6.87
N PRO A 483 16.08 -7.90 8.17
CA PRO A 483 15.05 -7.88 9.22
C PRO A 483 14.01 -6.78 9.00
N ALA A 484 14.45 -5.63 8.48
CA ALA A 484 13.57 -4.52 8.20
C ALA A 484 12.61 -4.83 7.05
N VAL A 485 13.14 -5.36 5.96
CA VAL A 485 12.36 -5.80 4.81
C VAL A 485 11.44 -6.97 5.19
N ASP A 486 11.87 -7.91 6.01
CA ASP A 486 11.01 -8.99 6.51
C ASP A 486 9.83 -8.47 7.34
N ALA A 487 10.01 -7.41 8.12
CA ALA A 487 8.91 -6.78 8.85
C ALA A 487 7.89 -6.15 7.89
N ILE A 488 8.37 -5.45 6.85
CA ILE A 488 7.53 -4.84 5.81
C ILE A 488 6.77 -5.93 5.03
N LEU A 489 7.47 -6.95 4.56
CA LEU A 489 6.90 -8.06 3.80
C LEU A 489 5.81 -8.79 4.59
N ARG A 490 6.06 -9.11 5.86
CA ARG A 490 5.05 -9.75 6.73
C ARG A 490 3.81 -8.88 6.89
N ARG A 491 3.98 -7.56 7.04
CA ARG A 491 2.86 -6.64 7.21
C ARG A 491 2.01 -6.51 5.93
N VAL A 492 2.67 -6.39 4.77
CA VAL A 492 2.03 -6.40 3.46
C VAL A 492 1.31 -7.74 3.22
N ALA A 493 1.97 -8.87 3.48
CA ALA A 493 1.42 -10.20 3.28
C ALA A 493 0.18 -10.46 4.15
N ALA A 494 0.17 -10.00 5.41
CA ALA A 494 -1.00 -10.08 6.27
C ALA A 494 -2.20 -9.32 5.66
N ARG A 495 -1.97 -8.11 5.14
CA ARG A 495 -3.01 -7.33 4.47
C ARG A 495 -3.46 -7.97 3.15
N ALA A 496 -2.52 -8.50 2.36
CA ALA A 496 -2.81 -9.21 1.12
C ALA A 496 -3.67 -10.47 1.34
N SER A 497 -3.46 -11.14 2.49
CA SER A 497 -4.25 -12.29 2.92
C SER A 497 -5.65 -11.93 3.41
N GLY A 498 -5.90 -10.64 3.70
CA GLY A 498 -7.18 -10.14 4.23
C GLY A 498 -7.23 -9.99 5.74
N ALA A 499 -6.12 -10.16 6.47
CA ALA A 499 -6.08 -10.03 7.93
C ALA A 499 -6.21 -8.56 8.36
N CYS A 500 -7.27 -8.20 9.08
CA CYS A 500 -7.48 -6.81 9.49
C CYS A 500 -6.43 -6.34 10.51
N GLU A 501 -6.35 -5.03 10.74
CA GLU A 501 -5.73 -4.53 11.96
C GLU A 501 -6.55 -4.97 13.18
N ALA A 502 -5.87 -5.56 14.17
CA ALA A 502 -6.48 -5.70 15.49
C ALA A 502 -6.80 -4.29 16.03
N PRO A 503 -7.98 -4.08 16.63
CA PRO A 503 -8.46 -2.76 17.05
C PRO A 503 -7.60 -2.09 18.11
#